data_AF-A0A3N5BAB3-F1
#
_entry.id   AF-A0A3N5BAB3-F1
#
_cell.length_a   1.000
_cell.length_b   1.000
_cell.length_c   1.000
_cell.angle_alpha   90.00
_cell.angle_beta   90.00
_cell.angle_gamma   90.00
#
_symmetry.space_group_name_H-M   'P 1'
#
loop_
_entity.id
_entity.type
_entity.pdbx_description
1 polymer ?
#
loop_
_entity_poly.entity_id
_entity_poly.type
_entity_poly.pdbx_seq_one_letter_code
_entity_poly.pdbx_strand_id
1 'polypeptide(L)' 'MMSCSALRHRFEEERARGLTFERALAFYTDVEGSVSAHRVELEELRRKNASPEEIRHLEEHIAAGERLLSEIKGLRLH' A
#
# COMPACT_ATOMS: atom_id res chain seq x y z
N MET A 1 9.47 2.60 8.51
CA MET A 1 8.27 2.12 7.79
C MET A 1 8.74 1.52 6.48
N MET A 2 8.32 0.31 6.10
CA MET A 2 8.67 -0.27 4.80
C MET A 2 7.97 0.52 3.69
N SER A 3 8.63 0.77 2.57
CA SER A 3 8.00 1.42 1.40
C SER A 3 6.93 0.51 0.79
N CYS A 4 5.87 1.09 0.22
CA CYS A 4 4.84 0.34 -0.50
C CYS A 4 5.42 -0.55 -1.63
N SER A 5 6.53 -0.12 -2.24
CA SER A 5 7.27 -0.90 -3.23
C SER A 5 7.89 -2.19 -2.67
N ALA A 6 8.43 -2.15 -1.44
CA ALA A 6 8.98 -3.32 -0.78
C ALA A 6 7.87 -4.30 -0.37
N LEU A 7 6.73 -3.80 0.11
CA LEU A 7 5.56 -4.62 0.40
C LEU A 7 5.02 -5.32 -0.85
N ARG A 8 4.97 -4.59 -1.98
CA ARG A 8 4.57 -5.16 -3.27
C ARG A 8 5.49 -6.28 -3.74
N HIS A 9 6.81 -6.05 -3.72
CA HIS A 9 7.78 -7.06 -4.13
C HIS A 9 7.62 -8.35 -3.32
N ARG A 10 7.53 -8.20 -2.00
CA ARG A 10 7.36 -9.34 -1.08
C ARG A 10 6.03 -10.07 -1.31
N PHE A 11 4.95 -9.34 -1.60
CA PHE A 11 3.67 -9.92 -1.96
C PHE A 11 3.76 -10.75 -3.25
N GLU A 12 4.41 -10.23 -4.28
CA GLU A 12 4.61 -10.94 -5.56
C GLU A 12 5.42 -12.23 -5.37
N GLU A 13 6.47 -12.20 -4.55
CA GLU A 13 7.28 -13.38 -4.21
C GLU A 13 6.47 -14.45 -3.46
N GLU A 14 5.71 -14.06 -2.43
CA GLU A 14 4.91 -15.01 -1.66
C GLU A 14 3.72 -15.54 -2.47
N ARG A 15 3.13 -14.72 -3.33
CA ARG A 15 2.09 -15.14 -4.28
C ARG A 15 2.60 -16.23 -5.23
N ALA A 16 3.82 -16.08 -5.74
CA ALA A 16 4.42 -17.09 -6.62
C ALA A 16 4.69 -18.43 -5.90
N ARG A 17 4.80 -18.43 -4.57
CA ARG A 17 5.06 -19.62 -3.74
C ARG A 17 3.81 -20.30 -3.19
N GLY A 18 2.62 -19.76 -3.48
CA GLY A 18 1.36 -20.19 -2.87
C GLY A 18 1.08 -19.42 -1.59
N LEU A 19 0.45 -18.26 -1.74
CA LEU A 19 0.09 -17.41 -0.62
C LEU A 19 -1.02 -18.07 0.21
N THR A 20 -0.84 -18.16 1.53
CA THR A 20 -1.91 -18.59 2.44
C THR A 20 -2.86 -17.43 2.74
N PHE A 21 -4.08 -17.74 3.22
CA PHE A 21 -5.02 -16.72 3.68
C PHE A 21 -4.44 -15.84 4.78
N GLU A 22 -3.76 -16.43 5.76
CA GLU A 22 -3.12 -15.69 6.85
C GLU A 22 -2.06 -14.71 6.33
N ARG A 23 -1.27 -15.12 5.34
CA ARG A 23 -0.29 -14.23 4.70
C ARG A 23 -0.94 -13.14 3.86
N ALA A 24 -1.97 -13.46 3.09
CA ALA A 24 -2.74 -12.46 2.36
C ALA A 24 -3.34 -11.41 3.30
N LEU A 25 -3.89 -11.83 4.44
CA LEU A 25 -4.46 -10.94 5.45
C LEU A 25 -3.40 -10.08 6.14
N ALA A 26 -2.21 -10.63 6.38
CA ALA A 26 -1.08 -9.85 6.90
C ALA A 26 -0.66 -8.75 5.90
N PHE A 27 -0.47 -9.09 4.63
CA PHE A 27 -0.19 -8.10 3.58
C PHE A 27 -1.29 -7.05 3.47
N TYR A 28 -2.57 -7.47 3.54
CA TYR A 28 -3.69 -6.55 3.53
C TYR A 28 -3.58 -5.51 4.64
N THR A 29 -3.37 -5.97 5.87
CA THR A 29 -3.30 -5.12 7.06
C THR A 29 -2.11 -4.16 6.99
N ASP A 30 -0.94 -4.66 6.56
CA ASP A 30 0.27 -3.84 6.42
C ASP A 30 0.10 -2.74 5.37
N VAL A 31 -0.49 -3.08 4.21
CA VAL A 31 -0.72 -2.12 3.13
C VAL A 31 -1.81 -1.12 3.51
N GLU A 32 -2.89 -1.56 4.15
CA GLU A 32 -3.98 -0.68 4.61
C GLU A 32 -3.48 0.31 5.67
N GLY A 33 -2.66 -0.14 6.61
CA GLY A 33 -2.01 0.72 7.59
C GLY A 33 -1.10 1.76 6.94
N SER A 34 -0.28 1.34 5.98
CA SER A 34 0.59 2.25 5.22
C SER A 34 -0.22 3.31 4.47
N VAL A 35 -1.23 2.91 3.68
CA VAL A 35 -2.10 3.82 2.94
C VAL A 35 -2.80 4.82 3.86
N SER A 36 -3.28 4.35 5.01
CA SER A 36 -3.94 5.21 6.00
C SER A 36 -2.98 6.27 6.56
N ALA A 37 -1.74 5.90 6.87
CA ALA A 37 -0.72 6.84 7.32
C ALA A 37 -0.39 7.89 6.24
N HIS A 38 -0.24 7.46 4.98
CA HIS A 38 0.06 8.36 3.87
C HIS A 38 -1.10 9.34 3.60
N ARG A 39 -2.36 8.92 3.79
CA ARG A 39 -3.51 9.83 3.66
C ARG A 39 -3.51 10.93 4.72
N VAL A 40 -3.14 10.60 5.97
CA VAL A 40 -3.00 11.59 7.04
C VAL A 40 -1.87 12.58 6.70
N GLU A 41 -0.73 12.07 6.26
CA GLU A 41 0.40 12.91 5.82
C GLU A 41 0.02 13.82 4.64
N LEU A 42 -0.77 13.33 3.68
CA LEU A 42 -1.26 14.12 2.55
C LEU A 42 -2.14 15.28 2.98
N GLU A 43 -3.04 15.05 3.95
CA GLU A 43 -3.83 16.13 4.53
C GLU A 43 -2.96 17.18 5.20
N GLU A 44 -1.90 16.76 5.92
CA GLU A 44 -0.96 17.70 6.53
C GLU A 44 -0.19 18.53 5.49
N LEU A 45 0.32 17.89 4.42
CA LEU A 45 1.03 18.57 3.34
C LEU A 45 0.13 19.60 2.66
N ARG A 46 -1.13 19.25 2.39
CA ARG A 46 -2.12 20.18 1.82
C ARG A 46 -2.41 21.35 2.77
N ARG A 47 -2.54 21.11 4.08
CA ARG A 47 -2.74 22.18 5.07
C ARG A 47 -1.54 23.12 5.19
N LYS A 48 -0.32 22.59 5.00
CA LYS A 48 0.93 23.35 5.07
C LYS A 48 1.29 24.04 3.75
N ASN A 49 0.47 23.91 2.70
CA ASN A 49 0.78 24.37 1.34
C ASN A 49 2.18 23.89 0.88
N ALA A 50 2.48 22.61 1.15
CA ALA A 50 3.73 21.98 0.72
C ALA A 50 3.84 21.97 -0.81
N SER A 51 5.01 21.59 -1.33
CA SER A 51 5.23 21.65 -2.77
C SER A 51 4.29 20.69 -3.52
N PRO A 52 3.85 21.06 -4.73
CA PRO A 52 3.04 20.17 -5.57
C PRO A 52 3.72 18.84 -5.88
N GLU A 53 5.05 18.81 -5.88
CA GLU A 53 5.84 17.60 -6.11
C GLU A 53 5.75 16.62 -4.94
N GLU A 54 5.87 17.09 -3.70
CA GLU A 54 5.70 16.26 -2.49
C GLU A 54 4.29 15.69 -2.40
N ILE A 55 3.28 16.52 -2.68
CA ILE A 55 1.87 16.11 -2.73
C ILE A 55 1.67 15.02 -3.78
N ARG A 56 2.17 15.24 -5.02
CA ARG A 56 2.05 14.28 -6.12
C ARG A 56 2.72 12.96 -5.79
N HIS A 57 3.94 13.00 -5.25
CA HIS A 57 4.66 11.80 -4.87
C HIS A 57 3.88 10.98 -3.84
N LEU A 58 3.30 11.63 -2.83
CA LEU A 58 2.51 10.94 -1.80
C LEU A 58 1.18 10.37 -2.36
N GLU A 59 0.52 11.09 -3.27
CA GLU A 59 -0.66 10.60 -3.99
C GLU A 59 -0.34 9.35 -4.84
N GLU A 60 0.84 9.30 -5.48
CA GLU A 60 1.31 8.14 -6.23
C GLU A 60 1.50 6.90 -5.32
N HIS A 61 2.06 7.09 -4.12
CA HIS A 61 2.19 6.02 -3.11
C HIS A 61 0.83 5.49 -2.63
N ILE A 62 -0.12 6.40 -2.37
CA ILE A 62 -1.49 6.03 -1.99
C ILE A 62 -2.14 5.21 -3.12
N ALA A 63 -2.08 5.71 -4.35
CA ALA A 63 -2.66 5.02 -5.50
C ALA A 63 -2.03 3.64 -5.75
N ALA A 64 -0.71 3.50 -5.53
CA ALA A 64 -0.04 2.21 -5.62
C ALA A 64 -0.51 1.23 -4.53
N GLY A 65 -0.64 1.70 -3.29
CA GLY A 65 -1.16 0.90 -2.19
C GLY A 65 -2.62 0.47 -2.39
N GLU A 66 -3.48 1.37 -2.88
CA GLU A 66 -4.89 1.07 -3.17
C GLU A 66 -5.03 -0.01 -4.26
N ARG A 67 -4.20 0.04 -5.31
CA ARG A 67 -4.15 -1.03 -6.32
C ARG A 67 -3.79 -2.37 -5.69
N LEU A 68 -2.75 -2.40 -4.84
CA LEU A 68 -2.33 -3.62 -4.16
C LEU A 68 -3.42 -4.16 -3.22
N LEU A 69 -4.13 -3.29 -2.48
CA LEU A 69 -5.28 -3.71 -1.67
C LEU A 69 -6.37 -4.34 -2.53
N SER A 70 -6.67 -3.75 -3.70
CA SER A 70 -7.65 -4.32 -4.61
C SER A 70 -7.21 -5.69 -5.15
N GLU A 71 -5.93 -5.88 -5.44
CA GLU A 71 -5.38 -7.16 -5.86
C GLU A 71 -5.50 -8.21 -4.76
N ILE A 72 -5.14 -7.87 -3.52
CA ILE A 72 -5.24 -8.77 -2.36
C ILE A 72 -6.69 -9.17 -2.11
N LYS A 73 -7.64 -8.22 -2.16
CA LYS A 73 -9.08 -8.50 -2.02
C LYS A 73 -9.63 -9.41 -3.12
N GLY A 74 -9.03 -9.36 -4.32
CA GLY A 74 -9.43 -10.18 -5.46
C GLY A 74 -8.82 -11.59 -5.47
N LEU A 75 -7.94 -11.92 -4.52
CA LEU A 75 -7.32 -13.24 -4.47
C LEU A 75 -8.36 -14.33 -4.22
N ARG A 76 -8.34 -15.34 -5.09
CA ARG A 76 -8.99 -16.62 -4.83
C ARG A 76 -7.91 -17.55 -4.29
N LEU A 77 -8.02 -17.87 -3.01
CA LEU A 77 -7.12 -18.77 -2.31
C LEU A 77 -7.77 -20.15 -2.30
N HIS A 78 -6.98 -21.17 -2.62
CA HIS A 78 -7.41 -22.57 -2.69
C HIS A 78 -7.02 -23.32 -1.43
#